data_AF-A0A7S0FLD3-F1
#
_entry.id   AF-A0A7S0FLD3-F1
#
_cell.length_a   1.000
_cell.length_b   1.000
_cell.length_c   1.000
_cell.angle_alpha   90.00
_cell.angle_beta   90.00
_cell.angle_gamma   90.00
#
_symmetry.space_group_name_H-M   'P 1'
#
loop_
_entity.id
_entity.type
_entity.pdbx_description
1 polymer ?
#
loop_
_entity_poly.entity_id
_entity_poly.type
_entity_poly.pdbx_seq_one_letter_code
_entity_poly.pdbx_strand_id
1 'polypeptide(L)'
;GTSPVKTYPPNEFGFCDLTGNVWEWMRGGKHKTRIVRGASYVDSLDGSFNHAATLGARSTLHGTTSTGNVGFRCVKSPQRRTEYHWVYHDEETHGQLAVEDKYGKKDMIPQQGWEDQFEVDEDDDDEFEPGDDSDGYTEQKKKRKVVKPRTRRSNEL
;
A
#
# COMPACT_ATOMS: atom_id res chain seq x y z
N GLY A 1 7.11 11.13 32.77
CA GLY A 1 6.70 9.77 32.36
C GLY A 1 5.62 9.87 31.30
N THR A 2 5.14 8.75 30.77
CA THR A 2 4.04 8.75 29.80
C THR A 2 2.72 9.19 30.43
N SER A 3 1.83 9.73 29.60
CA SER A 3 0.42 9.95 29.94
C SER A 3 -0.46 9.00 29.13
N PRO A 4 -1.66 8.61 29.62
CA PRO A 4 -2.65 7.93 28.80
C PRO A 4 -2.92 8.69 27.51
N VAL A 5 -3.12 7.97 26.40
CA VAL A 5 -3.43 8.61 25.11
C VAL A 5 -4.78 9.34 25.22
N LYS A 6 -4.88 10.53 24.60
CA LYS A 6 -6.02 11.46 24.70
C LYS A 6 -6.20 12.12 26.07
N THR A 7 -5.16 12.19 26.89
CA THR A 7 -5.20 12.99 28.13
C THR A 7 -5.36 14.48 27.83
N TYR A 8 -4.68 14.97 26.79
CA TYR A 8 -4.72 16.37 26.38
C TYR A 8 -5.63 16.58 25.16
N PRO A 9 -6.13 17.82 24.95
CA PRO A 9 -7.02 18.12 23.83
C PRO A 9 -6.43 17.74 22.47
N PRO A 10 -7.25 17.27 21.52
CA PRO A 10 -6.81 17.06 20.15
C PRO A 10 -6.52 18.38 19.44
N ASN A 11 -5.72 18.32 18.36
CA ASN A 11 -5.64 19.42 17.41
C ASN A 11 -6.93 19.56 16.57
N GLU A 12 -6.99 20.56 15.68
CA GLU A 12 -8.14 20.83 14.82
C GLU A 12 -8.52 19.65 13.88
N PHE A 13 -7.59 18.73 13.63
CA PHE A 13 -7.83 17.51 12.85
C PHE A 13 -8.27 16.31 13.70
N GLY A 14 -8.44 16.48 15.01
CA GLY A 14 -8.83 15.41 15.93
C GLY A 14 -7.68 14.53 16.42
N PHE A 15 -6.42 14.87 16.12
CA PHE A 15 -5.26 14.08 16.55
C PHE A 15 -4.78 14.50 17.94
N CYS A 16 -4.64 13.52 18.83
CA CYS A 16 -4.03 13.68 20.15
C CYS A 16 -2.54 13.31 20.12
N ASP A 17 -1.80 13.84 21.11
CA ASP A 17 -0.45 13.40 21.47
C ASP A 17 0.54 13.35 20.28
N LEU A 18 0.41 14.27 19.30
CA LEU A 18 1.35 14.39 18.18
C LEU A 18 2.69 15.02 18.59
N THR A 19 2.72 15.72 19.73
CA THR A 19 3.90 16.36 20.28
C THR A 19 4.02 16.02 21.76
N GLY A 20 5.16 15.49 22.18
CA GLY A 20 5.38 14.95 23.51
C GLY A 20 4.81 13.53 23.68
N ASN A 21 4.64 13.12 24.94
CA ASN A 21 4.34 11.74 25.34
C ASN A 21 5.43 10.76 24.89
N VAL A 22 5.40 10.27 23.66
CA VAL A 22 6.42 9.37 23.11
C VAL A 22 6.82 9.81 21.71
N TRP A 23 8.09 9.57 21.37
CA TRP A 23 8.53 9.60 19.99
C TRP A 23 7.76 8.56 19.19
N GLU A 24 7.37 8.86 17.96
CA GLU A 24 6.62 7.93 17.13
C GLU A 24 7.41 7.51 15.89
N TRP A 25 7.51 6.20 15.68
CA TRP A 25 8.10 5.62 14.48
C TRP A 25 7.37 6.04 13.21
N MET A 26 8.14 6.45 12.21
CA MET A 26 7.64 6.77 10.87
C MET A 26 8.11 5.71 9.87
N ARG A 27 7.29 5.47 8.84
CA ARG A 27 7.71 4.72 7.66
C ARG A 27 8.84 5.47 6.94
N GLY A 28 9.83 4.73 6.44
CA GLY A 28 10.99 5.27 5.72
C GLY A 28 12.24 5.40 6.58
N GLY A 29 13.29 6.00 6.04
CA GLY A 29 14.62 6.07 6.63
C GLY A 29 15.70 5.52 5.70
N LYS A 30 16.96 5.50 6.15
CA LYS A 30 18.10 4.99 5.37
C LYS A 30 18.68 3.74 6.02
N HIS A 31 18.98 2.71 5.22
CA HIS A 31 19.57 1.45 5.68
C HIS A 31 18.82 0.86 6.90
N LYS A 32 19.55 0.63 8.00
CA LYS A 32 19.04 0.09 9.26
C LYS A 32 18.41 1.15 10.18
N THR A 33 18.31 2.40 9.75
CA THR A 33 17.74 3.49 10.56
C THR A 33 16.32 3.83 10.13
N ARG A 34 15.53 4.33 11.07
CA ARG A 34 14.15 4.78 10.88
C ARG A 34 13.97 6.15 11.53
N ILE A 35 13.04 6.92 10.99
CA ILE A 35 12.74 8.28 11.47
C ILE A 35 11.76 8.17 12.63
N VAL A 36 11.98 8.97 13.68
CA VAL A 36 10.99 9.22 14.73
C VAL A 36 10.57 10.69 14.75
N ARG A 37 9.32 10.96 15.13
CA ARG A 37 8.74 12.32 15.17
C ARG A 37 8.01 12.57 16.49
N GLY A 38 7.80 13.84 16.81
CA GLY A 38 6.90 14.26 17.88
C GLY A 38 7.55 14.58 19.23
N ALA A 39 8.81 14.22 19.48
CA ALA A 39 9.41 14.29 20.82
C ALA A 39 8.69 13.43 21.86
N SER A 40 9.19 13.39 23.09
CA SER A 40 8.70 12.51 24.15
C SER A 40 8.71 13.19 25.52
N TYR A 41 8.24 12.49 26.56
CA TYR A 41 8.22 13.01 27.93
C TYR A 41 9.60 13.29 28.54
N VAL A 42 10.70 12.91 27.88
CA VAL A 42 12.07 13.26 28.30
C VAL A 42 12.61 14.48 27.57
N ASP A 43 11.88 15.03 26.61
CA ASP A 43 12.29 16.19 25.82
C ASP A 43 11.75 17.49 26.44
N SER A 44 12.40 18.61 26.16
CA SER A 44 12.04 19.93 26.70
C SER A 44 11.26 20.74 25.67
N LEU A 45 10.46 21.70 26.12
CA LEU A 45 9.69 22.54 25.20
C LEU A 45 10.59 23.39 24.28
N ASP A 46 11.67 23.93 24.84
CA ASP A 46 12.60 24.86 24.20
C ASP A 46 13.89 24.21 23.68
N GLY A 47 14.10 22.92 23.98
CA GLY A 47 15.34 22.23 23.65
C GLY A 47 16.48 22.49 24.63
N SER A 48 16.20 23.07 25.81
CA SER A 48 17.18 23.23 26.89
C SER A 48 17.79 21.89 27.33
N PHE A 49 17.05 20.79 27.17
CA PHE A 49 17.57 19.43 27.26
C PHE A 49 16.93 18.50 26.21
N ASN A 50 17.72 17.51 25.75
CA ASN A 50 17.36 16.60 24.67
C ASN A 50 16.90 17.35 23.41
N HIS A 51 15.66 17.18 22.96
CA HIS A 51 15.13 17.88 21.79
C HIS A 51 14.08 18.92 22.18
N ALA A 52 13.89 19.95 21.35
CA ALA A 52 12.75 20.85 21.45
C ALA A 52 11.47 20.13 20.99
N ALA A 53 10.50 19.99 21.89
CA ALA A 53 9.21 19.33 21.68
C ALA A 53 8.28 20.21 20.82
N THR A 54 8.62 20.31 19.54
CA THR A 54 7.85 21.04 18.52
C THR A 54 7.24 20.06 17.52
N LEU A 55 6.26 20.49 16.74
CA LEU A 55 5.73 19.72 15.60
C LEU A 55 6.83 19.36 14.57
N GLY A 56 7.90 20.15 14.55
CA GLY A 56 9.08 19.95 13.71
C GLY A 56 10.09 18.93 14.26
N ALA A 57 9.93 18.44 15.49
CA ALA A 57 10.88 17.52 16.13
C ALA A 57 11.04 16.22 15.33
N ARG A 58 12.28 15.92 14.93
CA ARG A 58 12.66 14.67 14.25
C ARG A 58 13.96 14.15 14.82
N SER A 59 14.05 12.82 14.91
CA SER A 59 15.31 12.14 15.15
C SER A 59 15.39 10.86 14.32
N THR A 60 16.55 10.21 14.35
CA THR A 60 16.81 8.96 13.63
C THR A 60 17.34 7.94 14.61
N LEU A 61 16.72 6.76 14.65
CA LEU A 61 17.10 5.66 15.51
C LEU A 61 17.37 4.40 14.69
N HIS A 62 18.09 3.44 15.27
CA HIS A 62 18.23 2.13 14.65
C HIS A 62 16.88 1.39 14.65
N GLY A 63 16.54 0.66 13.60
CA GLY A 63 15.24 0.04 13.42
C GLY A 63 14.91 -1.07 14.43
N THR A 64 15.91 -1.51 15.20
CA THR A 64 15.74 -2.46 16.31
C THR A 64 15.79 -1.80 17.68
N THR A 65 15.92 -0.47 17.75
CA THR A 65 15.91 0.26 19.02
C THR A 65 14.56 0.08 19.69
N SER A 66 14.55 -0.34 20.95
CA SER A 66 13.37 -0.35 21.80
C SER A 66 13.68 0.43 23.07
N THR A 67 12.99 1.55 23.27
CA THR A 67 13.12 2.39 24.46
C THR A 67 11.73 2.77 24.96
N GLY A 68 11.59 3.00 26.26
CA GLY A 68 10.30 3.30 26.89
C GLY A 68 9.66 4.63 26.48
N ASN A 69 10.37 5.47 25.73
CA ASN A 69 9.91 6.75 25.23
C ASN A 69 9.64 6.76 23.70
N VAL A 70 9.62 5.59 23.05
CA VAL A 70 9.33 5.45 21.62
C VAL A 70 8.14 4.49 21.43
N GLY A 71 7.12 4.95 20.72
CA GLY A 71 5.94 4.20 20.30
C GLY A 71 5.66 4.38 18.81
N PHE A 72 4.40 4.20 18.40
CA PHE A 72 3.96 4.40 17.03
C PHE A 72 2.44 4.60 16.97
N ARG A 73 1.98 5.17 15.86
CA ARG A 73 0.57 5.15 15.45
C ARG A 73 0.45 4.60 14.04
N CYS A 74 -0.67 3.97 13.74
CA CYS A 74 -0.93 3.41 12.42
C CYS A 74 -1.68 4.41 11.54
N VAL A 75 -1.39 4.36 10.24
CA VAL A 75 -2.15 5.07 9.22
C VAL A 75 -2.61 4.08 8.16
N LYS A 76 -3.82 4.26 7.64
CA LYS A 76 -4.37 3.46 6.54
C LYS A 76 -4.59 4.38 5.35
N SER A 77 -4.20 3.92 4.16
CA SER A 77 -4.50 4.66 2.94
C SER A 77 -6.02 4.80 2.76
N PRO A 78 -6.51 5.95 2.28
CA PRO A 78 -7.92 6.09 1.95
C PRO A 78 -8.26 5.11 0.83
N GLN A 79 -9.33 4.34 1.01
CA GLN A 79 -9.87 3.52 -0.07
C GLN A 79 -10.69 4.42 -0.98
N ARG A 80 -10.21 4.66 -2.21
CA ARG A 80 -10.95 5.44 -3.20
C ARG A 80 -11.91 4.54 -3.98
N ARG A 81 -12.91 5.19 -4.58
CA ARG A 81 -13.98 4.56 -5.38
C ARG A 81 -13.38 3.67 -6.47
N THR A 82 -14.00 2.51 -6.69
CA THR A 82 -13.63 1.57 -7.75
C THR A 82 -13.66 2.26 -9.11
N GLU A 83 -12.55 2.18 -9.85
CA GLU A 83 -12.45 2.62 -11.23
C GLU A 83 -12.50 1.42 -12.17
N TYR A 84 -12.87 1.65 -13.41
CA TYR A 84 -12.97 0.63 -14.45
C TYR A 84 -11.84 0.84 -15.46
N HIS A 85 -11.05 -0.19 -15.74
CA HIS A 85 -9.96 -0.15 -16.72
C HIS A 85 -10.05 -1.32 -17.71
N TRP A 86 -9.42 -1.17 -18.87
CA TRP A 86 -9.43 -2.18 -19.91
C TRP A 86 -8.23 -3.12 -19.78
N VAL A 87 -8.50 -4.42 -19.81
CA VAL A 87 -7.46 -5.47 -19.80
C VAL A 87 -7.76 -6.45 -20.94
N TYR A 88 -6.71 -7.06 -21.50
CA TYR A 88 -6.87 -8.21 -22.39
C TYR A 88 -7.05 -9.47 -21.54
N HIS A 89 -8.19 -10.11 -21.66
CA HIS A 89 -8.52 -11.33 -20.93
C HIS A 89 -8.58 -12.50 -21.88
N ASP A 90 -7.90 -13.59 -21.50
CA ASP A 90 -7.97 -14.86 -22.18
C ASP A 90 -9.03 -15.75 -21.51
N GLU A 91 -10.15 -15.94 -22.19
CA GLU A 91 -11.30 -16.71 -21.68
C GLU A 91 -11.00 -18.21 -21.55
N GLU A 92 -10.01 -18.72 -22.27
CA GLU A 92 -9.65 -20.14 -22.25
C GLU A 92 -8.92 -20.52 -20.96
N THR A 93 -7.96 -19.70 -20.54
CA THR A 93 -7.19 -19.94 -19.31
C THR A 93 -7.90 -19.41 -18.05
N HIS A 94 -8.64 -18.30 -18.17
CA HIS A 94 -9.18 -17.58 -17.00
C HIS A 94 -10.72 -17.60 -16.89
N GLY A 95 -11.38 -18.40 -17.73
CA GLY A 95 -12.84 -18.52 -17.77
C GLY A 95 -13.55 -17.28 -18.33
N GLN A 96 -14.86 -17.39 -18.57
CA GLN A 96 -15.67 -16.28 -19.07
C GLN A 96 -15.89 -15.22 -17.97
N LEU A 97 -15.82 -13.94 -18.35
CA LEU A 97 -16.03 -12.82 -17.43
C LEU A 97 -17.47 -12.31 -17.36
N ALA A 98 -18.30 -12.69 -18.32
CA ALA A 98 -19.69 -12.31 -18.38
C ALA A 98 -20.48 -13.43 -19.07
N VAL A 99 -21.65 -13.73 -18.54
CA VAL A 99 -22.63 -14.60 -19.21
C VAL A 99 -23.62 -13.69 -19.92
N GLU A 100 -23.87 -13.97 -21.20
CA GLU A 100 -24.94 -13.33 -21.96
C GLU A 100 -26.21 -14.17 -21.83
N ASP A 101 -27.29 -13.56 -21.34
CA ASP A 101 -28.57 -14.24 -21.26
C ASP A 101 -29.23 -14.38 -22.65
N LYS A 102 -30.32 -15.15 -22.73
CA LYS A 102 -31.10 -15.34 -23.97
C LYS A 102 -31.74 -14.05 -24.53
N TYR A 103 -31.62 -12.93 -23.82
CA TYR A 103 -32.14 -11.61 -24.20
C TYR A 103 -31.01 -10.62 -24.52
N GLY A 104 -29.75 -11.07 -24.56
CA GLY A 104 -28.58 -10.25 -24.91
C GLY A 104 -28.05 -9.38 -23.76
N LYS A 105 -28.54 -9.57 -22.53
CA LYS A 105 -28.03 -8.86 -21.36
C LYS A 105 -26.76 -9.56 -20.87
N LYS A 106 -25.67 -8.80 -20.77
CA LYS A 106 -24.37 -9.28 -20.28
C LYS A 106 -24.21 -8.97 -18.81
N ASP A 107 -24.31 -9.97 -17.96
CA ASP A 107 -24.06 -9.84 -16.53
C ASP A 107 -22.63 -10.32 -16.22
N MET A 108 -21.86 -9.48 -15.52
CA MET A 108 -20.48 -9.83 -15.14
C MET A 108 -20.50 -10.96 -14.12
N ILE A 109 -19.68 -12.00 -14.35
CA ILE A 109 -19.48 -13.08 -13.38
C ILE A 109 -18.58 -12.54 -12.26
N PRO A 110 -19.02 -12.57 -10.99
CA PRO A 110 -18.17 -12.16 -9.87
C PRO A 110 -16.91 -13.02 -9.82
N GLN A 111 -15.72 -12.43 -9.97
CA GLN A 111 -14.43 -13.13 -9.96
C GLN A 111 -13.95 -13.53 -8.55
N GLN A 112 -14.86 -13.76 -7.60
CA GLN A 112 -14.48 -14.00 -6.21
C GLN A 112 -13.80 -15.38 -6.08
N GLY A 113 -12.49 -15.38 -5.78
CA GLY A 113 -11.70 -16.60 -5.50
C GLY A 113 -10.61 -16.98 -6.52
N TRP A 114 -10.38 -16.20 -7.59
CA TRP A 114 -9.36 -16.49 -8.61
C TRP A 114 -8.06 -15.65 -8.46
N GLU A 115 -8.09 -14.56 -7.71
CA GLU A 115 -6.98 -13.59 -7.63
C GLU A 115 -5.77 -14.09 -6.81
N ASP A 116 -5.93 -15.16 -6.02
CA ASP A 116 -4.90 -15.65 -5.08
C ASP A 116 -4.13 -16.90 -5.56
N GLN A 117 -4.31 -17.35 -6.82
CA GLN A 117 -3.76 -18.66 -7.24
C GLN A 117 -2.49 -18.64 -8.09
N PHE A 118 -1.99 -17.49 -8.55
CA PHE A 118 -0.79 -17.48 -9.40
C PHE A 118 0.13 -16.30 -9.08
N GLU A 119 1.37 -16.62 -8.73
CA GLU A 119 2.48 -15.65 -8.69
C GLU A 119 2.72 -15.12 -10.11
N VAL A 120 2.79 -13.80 -10.23
CA VAL A 120 3.22 -13.15 -11.46
C VAL A 120 4.74 -13.19 -11.41
N ASP A 121 5.36 -14.08 -12.18
CA ASP A 121 6.79 -14.02 -12.43
C ASP A 121 7.08 -12.70 -13.17
N GLU A 122 7.77 -11.77 -12.50
CA GLU A 122 8.08 -10.42 -13.01
C GLU A 122 9.34 -10.39 -13.92
N ASP A 123 9.84 -11.55 -14.36
CA ASP A 123 11.04 -11.65 -15.20
C ASP A 123 10.70 -12.32 -16.54
N ASP A 124 10.29 -11.53 -17.54
CA ASP A 124 10.49 -11.87 -18.96
C ASP A 124 10.32 -10.58 -19.80
N ASP A 125 11.25 -9.65 -19.61
CA ASP A 125 11.52 -8.57 -20.56
C ASP A 125 12.54 -9.08 -21.60
N ASP A 126 12.09 -9.07 -22.86
CA ASP A 126 12.83 -8.92 -24.12
C ASP A 126 13.83 -10.02 -24.58
N GLU A 127 13.45 -10.73 -25.67
CA GLU A 127 14.11 -10.69 -27.00
C GLU A 127 13.72 -11.93 -27.83
N PHE A 128 12.64 -11.84 -28.62
CA PHE A 128 12.29 -12.88 -29.60
C PHE A 128 13.04 -12.60 -30.92
N GLU A 129 14.21 -13.18 -31.10
CA GLU A 129 14.82 -13.32 -32.42
C GLU A 129 14.05 -14.36 -33.24
N PRO A 130 13.73 -14.11 -34.54
CA PRO A 130 13.06 -15.10 -35.37
C PRO A 130 14.07 -16.17 -35.80
N GLY A 131 14.18 -17.21 -34.99
CA GLY A 131 14.87 -18.46 -35.32
C GLY A 131 14.01 -19.38 -36.19
N ASP A 132 14.70 -20.01 -37.13
CA ASP A 132 14.26 -20.94 -38.18
C ASP A 132 13.49 -22.19 -37.66
N ASP A 133 12.72 -22.78 -38.57
CA ASP A 133 11.67 -23.80 -38.43
C ASP A 133 11.85 -24.91 -37.36
N SER A 134 10.84 -25.10 -36.49
CA SER A 134 10.41 -26.45 -36.05
C SER A 134 8.98 -26.47 -35.52
N ASP A 135 8.28 -27.56 -35.85
CA ASP A 135 6.87 -27.87 -35.62
C ASP A 135 6.33 -27.56 -34.20
N GLY A 136 5.31 -26.71 -34.14
CA GLY A 136 4.48 -26.54 -32.95
C GLY A 136 3.33 -25.56 -33.20
N TYR A 137 2.11 -26.07 -33.38
CA TYR A 137 0.89 -25.25 -33.37
C TYR A 137 0.79 -24.55 -32.02
N THR A 138 1.25 -23.30 -31.91
CA THR A 138 0.87 -22.42 -30.82
C THR A 138 -0.53 -21.90 -31.15
N GLU A 139 -1.56 -22.55 -30.61
CA GLU A 139 -2.93 -22.04 -30.70
C GLU A 139 -2.96 -20.60 -30.18
N GLN A 140 -3.24 -19.65 -31.07
CA GLN A 140 -3.39 -18.25 -30.71
C GLN A 140 -4.62 -18.11 -29.83
N LYS A 141 -4.39 -18.05 -28.52
CA LYS A 141 -5.45 -17.92 -27.51
C LYS A 141 -6.33 -16.70 -27.77
N LYS A 142 -7.64 -16.85 -27.52
CA LYS A 142 -8.64 -15.80 -27.79
C LYS A 142 -8.61 -14.71 -26.72
N LYS A 143 -7.84 -13.66 -26.97
CA LYS A 143 -7.80 -12.45 -26.11
C LYS A 143 -8.93 -11.49 -26.47
N ARG A 144 -9.70 -11.03 -25.48
CA ARG A 144 -10.72 -9.97 -25.65
C ARG A 144 -10.46 -8.81 -24.72
N LYS A 145 -10.72 -7.60 -25.21
CA LYS A 145 -10.64 -6.38 -24.41
C LYS A 145 -11.88 -6.30 -23.51
N VAL A 146 -11.69 -6.32 -22.21
CA VAL A 146 -12.76 -6.35 -21.19
C VAL A 146 -12.56 -5.25 -20.16
N VAL A 147 -13.65 -4.77 -19.55
CA VAL A 147 -13.61 -3.76 -18.49
C VAL A 147 -13.54 -4.46 -17.13
N LYS A 148 -12.52 -4.18 -16.32
CA LYS A 148 -12.37 -4.73 -14.95
C LYS A 148 -12.40 -3.64 -13.87
N PRO A 149 -13.07 -3.91 -12.73
CA PRO A 149 -12.99 -3.03 -11.56
C PRO A 149 -11.57 -3.07 -10.97
N ARG A 150 -11.05 -1.91 -10.57
CA ARG A 150 -9.78 -1.75 -9.86
C ARG A 150 -9.98 -0.81 -8.69
N THR A 151 -9.46 -1.21 -7.53
CA THR A 151 -9.35 -0.33 -6.37
C THR A 151 -7.99 0.36 -6.42
N ARG A 152 -7.94 1.67 -6.60
CA ARG A 152 -6.70 2.44 -6.52
C ARG A 152 -6.33 2.73 -5.06
N ARG A 153 -5.08 2.46 -4.71
CA ARG A 153 -4.47 2.91 -3.43
C ARG A 153 -3.71 4.22 -3.64
N SER A 154 -3.53 5.00 -2.57
CA SER A 154 -2.94 6.34 -2.64
C SER A 154 -1.48 6.39 -3.11
N ASN A 155 -0.77 5.26 -3.10
CA ASN A 155 0.59 5.10 -3.61
C ASN A 155 0.68 4.98 -5.14
N GLU A 156 -0.46 4.90 -5.84
CA GLU A 156 -0.56 4.80 -7.31
C GLU A 156 -1.04 6.12 -7.96
N LEU A 157 -1.11 7.19 -7.17
CA LEU A 157 -1.42 8.56 -7.60
C LEU A 157 -0.14 9.39 -7.65
#